data_AF-A0A2X3GP27-F1
#
_entry.id   AF-A0A2X3GP27-F1
#
_cell.length_a   1.000
_cell.length_b   1.000
_cell.length_c   1.000
_cell.angle_alpha   90.00
_cell.angle_beta   90.00
_cell.angle_gamma   90.00
#
_symmetry.space_group_name_H-M   'P 1'
#
loop_
_entity.id
_entity.type
_entity.pdbx_description
1 polymer ?
#
loop_
_entity_poly.entity_id
_entity_poly.type
_entity_poly.pdbx_seq_one_letter_code
_entity_poly.pdbx_strand_id
1 'polypeptide(L)'
;MNDSQYNTWQERESSSGSDEHMASFPTQYQYGVVINYNTARTKGAGSGFFLHCSNGAPTAGCVSIPTSQMKMVLQKLHGSAYIVNVTSEQELLNY
;
A
#
# COMPACT_ATOMS: atom_id res chain seq x y z
N MET A 1 9.81 -14.17 6.92
CA MET A 1 9.57 -13.28 8.08
C MET A 1 8.70 -14.01 9.10
N ASN A 2 9.20 -14.28 10.30
CA ASN A 2 8.42 -14.89 11.40
C ASN A 2 8.22 -13.82 12.48
N ASP A 3 7.40 -12.82 12.18
CA ASP A 3 7.18 -11.66 13.04
C ASP A 3 5.70 -11.61 13.50
N SER A 4 5.49 -11.51 14.81
CA SER A 4 4.17 -11.28 15.42
C SER A 4 3.49 -9.98 14.99
N GLN A 5 4.24 -9.03 14.45
CA GLN A 5 3.78 -7.73 13.94
C GLN A 5 3.64 -7.72 12.41
N TYR A 6 3.74 -8.88 11.76
CA TYR A 6 3.61 -9.00 10.31
C TYR A 6 2.30 -8.41 9.80
N ASN A 7 2.40 -7.62 8.72
CA ASN A 7 1.31 -6.90 8.06
C ASN A 7 0.48 -6.02 9.02
N THR A 8 1.15 -5.25 9.89
CA THR A 8 0.52 -4.24 10.75
C THR A 8 1.29 -2.92 10.70
N TRP A 9 0.60 -1.81 10.97
CA TRP A 9 1.23 -0.51 11.16
C TRP A 9 1.99 -0.49 12.49
N GLN A 10 3.24 -0.02 12.48
CA GLN A 10 4.08 0.07 13.67
C GLN A 10 4.80 1.42 13.71
N GLU A 11 4.79 2.06 14.88
CA GLU A 11 5.58 3.25 15.18
C GLU A 11 6.57 2.89 16.29
N ARG A 12 7.86 2.82 15.94
CA ARG A 12 8.92 2.33 16.82
C ARG A 12 10.27 2.94 16.44
N GLU A 13 11.16 3.08 17.42
CA GLU A 13 12.52 3.65 17.24
C GLU A 13 13.43 2.76 16.38
N SER A 14 13.19 1.44 16.36
CA SER A 14 13.94 0.51 15.52
C SER A 14 13.08 -0.67 15.08
N SER A 15 13.43 -1.22 13.93
CA SER A 15 12.66 -2.23 13.20
C SER A 15 13.62 -3.19 12.50
N SER A 16 13.13 -4.33 12.01
CA SER A 16 13.94 -5.16 11.12
C SER A 16 14.20 -4.43 9.80
N GLY A 17 15.35 -4.65 9.16
CA GLY A 17 15.63 -4.06 7.85
C GLY A 17 14.74 -4.58 6.71
N SER A 18 13.89 -5.58 6.99
CA SER A 18 12.86 -6.07 6.07
C SER A 18 11.57 -5.26 6.13
N ASP A 19 11.42 -4.40 7.15
CA ASP A 19 10.26 -3.55 7.30
C ASP A 19 10.44 -2.27 6.49
N GLU A 20 9.36 -1.81 5.88
CA GLU A 20 9.38 -0.60 5.07
C GLU A 20 9.32 0.65 5.97
N HIS A 21 10.43 1.38 6.04
CA HIS A 21 10.50 2.64 6.79
C HIS A 21 9.99 3.81 5.95
N MET A 22 8.66 4.01 5.94
CA MET A 22 7.98 5.00 5.09
C MET A 22 8.55 6.43 5.23
N ALA A 23 8.96 6.83 6.43
CA ALA A 23 9.53 8.15 6.68
C ALA A 23 10.86 8.42 5.93
N SER A 24 11.58 7.38 5.51
CA SER A 24 12.77 7.52 4.66
C SER A 24 12.46 7.91 3.21
N PHE A 25 11.19 7.80 2.78
CA PHE A 25 10.77 8.08 1.40
C PHE A 25 9.70 9.18 1.35
N PRO A 26 10.05 10.43 1.73
CA PRO A 26 9.09 11.52 1.89
C PRO A 26 8.40 11.91 0.58
N THR A 27 9.03 11.66 -0.58
CA THR A 27 8.42 11.90 -1.89
C THR A 27 7.36 10.85 -2.19
N GLN A 28 7.71 9.57 -2.08
CA GLN A 28 6.80 8.46 -2.39
C GLN A 28 5.63 8.41 -1.41
N TYR A 29 5.90 8.59 -0.11
CA TYR A 29 4.89 8.57 0.95
C TYR A 29 4.37 9.96 1.35
N GLN A 30 4.53 10.97 0.48
CA GLN A 30 3.87 12.26 0.67
C GLN A 30 2.35 12.11 0.79
N TYR A 31 1.80 11.19 0.00
CA TYR A 31 0.42 10.71 0.09
C TYR A 31 0.44 9.19 -0.05
N GLY A 32 -0.37 8.51 0.76
CA GLY A 32 -0.47 7.06 0.74
C GLY A 32 -1.86 6.60 1.14
N VAL A 33 -2.31 5.51 0.54
CA VAL A 33 -3.53 4.79 0.91
C VAL A 33 -3.15 3.34 1.15
N VAL A 34 -3.52 2.82 2.32
CA VAL A 34 -3.35 1.40 2.65
C VAL A 34 -4.32 0.60 1.79
N ILE A 35 -3.80 -0.40 1.08
CA ILE A 35 -4.64 -1.39 0.40
C ILE A 35 -4.81 -2.55 1.39
N ASN A 36 -6.07 -2.92 1.68
CA ASN A 36 -6.43 -3.98 2.64
C ASN A 36 -6.10 -5.38 2.09
N TYR A 37 -4.83 -5.60 1.73
CA TYR A 37 -4.30 -6.85 1.24
C TYR A 37 -3.77 -7.70 2.40
N ASN A 38 -3.96 -9.02 2.31
CA ASN A 38 -3.53 -10.00 3.31
C ASN A 38 -3.94 -9.63 4.75
N THR A 39 -5.18 -9.17 4.95
CA THR A 39 -5.69 -8.76 6.28
C THR A 39 -5.79 -9.93 7.27
N ALA A 40 -5.86 -11.17 6.79
CA ALA A 40 -5.72 -12.39 7.59
C ALA A 40 -4.28 -12.63 8.09
N ARG A 41 -3.30 -11.84 7.61
CA ARG A 41 -1.89 -11.87 8.01
C ARG A 41 -1.25 -13.24 7.74
N THR A 42 -1.67 -13.89 6.65
CA THR A 42 -1.14 -15.17 6.21
C THR A 42 0.33 -15.02 5.85
N LYS A 43 1.19 -15.72 6.58
CA LYS A 43 2.64 -15.63 6.43
C LYS A 43 3.06 -15.98 5.00
N GLY A 44 3.89 -15.12 4.41
CA GLY A 44 4.44 -15.32 3.07
C GLY A 44 3.53 -14.85 1.93
N ALA A 45 2.31 -14.42 2.22
CA ALA A 45 1.39 -13.89 1.21
C ALA A 45 1.60 -12.39 0.90
N GLY A 46 2.75 -11.81 1.25
CA GLY A 46 3.03 -10.37 1.08
C GLY A 46 2.41 -9.47 2.16
N SER A 47 2.93 -8.25 2.30
CA SER A 47 2.52 -7.27 3.32
C SER A 47 2.87 -5.85 2.86
N GLY A 48 2.30 -4.83 3.51
CA GLY A 48 2.67 -3.43 3.22
C GLY A 48 2.32 -3.03 1.79
N PHE A 49 1.08 -3.26 1.38
CA PHE A 49 0.63 -2.93 0.04
C PHE A 49 -0.05 -1.56 0.05
N PHE A 50 0.54 -0.60 -0.66
CA PHE A 50 0.10 0.79 -0.65
C PHE A 50 -0.11 1.30 -2.07
N LEU A 51 -1.04 2.26 -2.19
CA LEU A 51 -1.09 3.19 -3.30
C LEU A 51 -0.39 4.49 -2.86
N HIS A 52 0.64 4.94 -3.57
CA HIS A 52 1.46 6.09 -3.16
C HIS A 52 1.94 6.96 -4.34
N CYS A 53 2.59 8.08 -4.05
CA CYS A 53 3.14 8.98 -5.06
C CYS A 53 4.31 8.33 -5.82
N SER A 54 4.33 8.45 -7.14
CA SER A 54 5.47 8.02 -7.96
C SER A 54 6.62 9.04 -7.89
N ASN A 55 7.85 8.53 -7.89
CA ASN A 55 9.08 9.31 -8.08
C ASN A 55 9.66 9.17 -9.51
N GLY A 56 8.89 8.57 -10.43
CA GLY A 56 9.32 8.31 -11.81
C GLY A 56 10.12 7.01 -12.02
N ALA A 57 10.34 6.20 -10.97
CA ALA A 57 10.99 4.89 -11.06
C ALA A 57 9.98 3.74 -10.87
N PRO A 58 10.23 2.54 -11.44
CA PRO A 58 9.43 1.34 -11.19
C PRO A 58 9.47 0.96 -9.69
N THR A 59 8.33 0.52 -9.16
CA THR A 59 8.22 0.00 -7.79
C THR A 59 8.41 -1.52 -7.75
N ALA A 60 8.88 -2.05 -6.62
CA ALA A 60 9.09 -3.49 -6.42
C ALA A 60 7.80 -4.24 -6.03
N GLY A 61 6.63 -3.58 -6.04
CA GLY A 61 5.36 -4.17 -5.61
C GLY A 61 4.24 -3.15 -5.47
N CYS A 62 4.46 -2.04 -4.75
CA CYS A 62 3.43 -1.03 -4.51
C CYS A 62 2.91 -0.36 -5.78
N VAL A 63 1.67 0.12 -5.76
CA VAL A 63 1.11 0.86 -6.88
C VAL A 63 1.51 2.33 -6.73
N SER A 64 2.24 2.87 -7.70
CA SER A 64 2.62 4.29 -7.69
C SER A 64 1.94 5.07 -8.81
N ILE A 65 1.36 6.22 -8.49
CA ILE A 65 0.74 7.13 -9.47
C ILE A 65 1.28 8.56 -9.30
N PRO A 66 1.18 9.45 -10.31
CA PRO A 66 1.62 10.84 -10.17
C PRO A 66 0.98 11.54 -8.97
N THR A 67 1.72 12.42 -8.30
CA THR A 67 1.23 13.15 -7.10
C THR A 67 -0.08 13.91 -7.36
N SER A 68 -0.26 14.46 -8.56
CA SER A 68 -1.51 15.13 -8.95
C SER A 68 -2.70 14.17 -8.96
N GLN A 69 -2.50 12.92 -9.40
CA GLN A 69 -3.53 11.88 -9.37
C GLN A 69 -3.77 11.36 -7.96
N MET A 70 -2.72 11.21 -7.12
CA MET A 70 -2.91 10.88 -5.70
C MET A 70 -3.81 11.89 -5.00
N LYS A 71 -3.61 13.20 -5.24
CA LYS A 71 -4.50 14.24 -4.70
C LYS A 71 -5.95 14.05 -5.14
N MET A 72 -6.17 13.77 -6.42
CA MET A 72 -7.52 13.49 -6.94
C MET A 72 -8.15 12.25 -6.31
N VAL A 73 -7.38 11.17 -6.13
CA VAL A 73 -7.83 9.95 -5.46
C VAL A 73 -8.27 10.29 -4.04
N LEU A 74 -7.40 10.93 -3.24
CA LEU A 74 -7.71 11.28 -1.86
C LEU A 74 -8.95 12.17 -1.73
N GLN A 75 -9.17 13.09 -2.66
CA GLN A 75 -10.35 13.95 -2.68
C GLN A 75 -11.65 13.21 -3.05
N LYS A 76 -11.56 12.07 -3.75
CA LYS A 76 -12.70 11.26 -4.19
C LYS A 76 -12.99 10.09 -3.25
N LEU A 77 -11.99 9.65 -2.48
CA LEU A 77 -12.17 8.62 -1.46
C LEU A 77 -13.21 9.07 -0.44
N HIS A 78 -14.12 8.17 -0.15
CA HIS A 78 -15.19 8.30 0.84
C HIS A 78 -15.40 6.93 1.49
N GLY A 79 -16.21 6.85 2.54
CA GLY A 79 -16.30 5.66 3.40
C GLY A 79 -16.70 4.35 2.69
N SER A 80 -17.25 4.41 1.47
CA SER A 80 -17.62 3.24 0.66
C SER A 80 -16.71 3.01 -0.55
N ALA A 81 -15.56 3.67 -0.64
CA ALA A 81 -14.58 3.44 -1.69
C ALA A 81 -13.76 2.17 -1.40
N TYR A 82 -13.53 1.36 -2.43
CA TYR A 82 -12.73 0.13 -2.36
C TYR A 82 -11.58 0.18 -3.36
N ILE A 83 -10.45 -0.41 -2.97
CA ILE A 83 -9.36 -0.75 -3.88
C ILE A 83 -9.39 -2.27 -4.04
N VAL A 84 -9.59 -2.74 -5.28
CA VAL A 84 -9.65 -4.16 -5.62
C VAL A 84 -8.45 -4.53 -6.48
N ASN A 85 -7.76 -5.60 -6.10
CA ASN A 85 -6.70 -6.20 -6.89
C ASN A 85 -7.30 -7.34 -7.69
N VAL A 86 -7.36 -7.18 -9.01
CA VAL A 86 -7.89 -8.18 -9.94
C VAL A 86 -6.84 -8.52 -10.99
N THR A 87 -6.89 -9.75 -11.52
CA THR A 87 -6.00 -10.16 -12.62
C THR A 87 -6.66 -10.04 -14.00
N SER A 88 -7.96 -9.75 -14.03
CA SER A 88 -8.76 -9.57 -15.24
C SER A 88 -9.92 -8.61 -15.00
N GLU A 89 -10.45 -8.00 -16.06
CA GLU A 89 -11.64 -7.14 -15.95
C GLU A 89 -12.89 -7.91 -15.54
N GLN A 90 -13.00 -9.19 -15.92
CA GLN A 90 -14.14 -10.04 -15.53
C GLN A 90 -14.27 -10.20 -14.01
N GLU A 91 -13.16 -10.18 -13.26
CA GLU A 91 -13.20 -10.26 -11.80
C GLU A 91 -13.83 -9.03 -11.14
N LEU A 92 -13.87 -7.88 -11.83
CA LEU A 92 -14.53 -6.68 -11.32
C LEU A 92 -16.04 -6.88 -11.12
N LEU A 93 -16.64 -7.85 -11.82
CA LEU A 93 -18.08 -8.16 -11.70
C LEU A 93 -18.46 -8.81 -10.36
N ASN A 94 -17.47 -9.18 -9.54
CA ASN A 94 -17.69 -9.80 -8.23
C ASN A 94 -17.81 -8.78 -7.08
N TYR A 95 -17.77 -7.48 -7.38
CA TYR A 95 -17.79 -6.37 -6.43
C TYR A 95 -18.86 -5.35 -6.80
#